data_AF-A0A7J7GDJ8-F1
#
_entry.id   AF-A0A7J7GDJ8-F1
#
_cell.length_a   1.000
_cell.length_b   1.000
_cell.length_c   1.000
_cell.angle_alpha   90.00
_cell.angle_beta   90.00
_cell.angle_gamma   90.00
#
_symmetry.space_group_name_H-M   'P 1'
#
loop_
_entity.id
_entity.type
_entity.pdbx_description
1 polymer ?
#
loop_
_entity_poly.entity_id
_entity_poly.type
_entity_poly.pdbx_seq_one_letter_code
_entity_poly.pdbx_strand_id
1 'polypeptide(L)'
;MYKDEQWVGVEPLPHAFVINIANQLELISNGMLKSAKHRAVTNSSIARTSIVTFISPSRECVIEPAKALVKSGNPQLFKGVQYKEFINTYAGKIKDPKDTTLESYRHQA
;
A
#
# COMPACT_ATOMS: atom_id res chain seq x y z
N MET A 1 -7.55 -7.55 8.31
CA MET A 1 -6.65 -6.38 8.19
C MET A 1 -5.80 -6.29 9.44
N TYR A 2 -4.56 -5.85 9.33
CA TYR A 2 -3.72 -5.60 10.50
C TYR A 2 -3.89 -4.15 10.95
N LYS A 3 -4.25 -3.95 12.22
CA LYS A 3 -4.50 -2.63 12.82
C LYS A 3 -4.21 -2.73 14.32
N ASP A 4 -3.56 -1.72 14.89
CA ASP A 4 -3.27 -1.64 16.33
C ASP A 4 -2.62 -2.92 16.88
N GLU A 5 -1.64 -3.43 16.14
CA GLU A 5 -0.91 -4.69 16.41
C GLU A 5 -1.76 -5.97 16.41
N GLN A 6 -3.00 -5.89 15.92
CA GLN A 6 -3.94 -6.99 15.92
C GLN A 6 -4.49 -7.29 14.53
N TRP A 7 -4.86 -8.56 14.32
CA TRP A 7 -5.59 -8.97 13.13
C TRP A 7 -7.09 -8.82 13.36
N VAL A 8 -7.71 -7.92 12.61
CA VAL A 8 -9.15 -7.67 12.65
C VAL A 8 -9.82 -8.30 11.43
N GLY A 9 -10.92 -9.03 11.66
CA GLY A 9 -11.78 -9.57 10.61
C GLY A 9 -12.51 -8.45 9.86
N VAL A 10 -12.70 -8.62 8.55
CA VAL A 10 -13.49 -7.68 7.75
C VAL A 10 -14.65 -8.45 7.13
N GLU A 11 -15.85 -8.09 7.57
CA GLU A 11 -17.09 -8.59 7.01
C GLU A 11 -17.54 -7.63 5.89
N PRO A 12 -17.62 -8.10 4.63
CA PRO A 12 -18.10 -7.28 3.55
C PRO A 12 -19.62 -7.07 3.68
N LEU A 13 -20.07 -5.83 3.53
CA LEU A 13 -21.49 -5.52 3.47
C LEU A 13 -22.09 -6.01 2.14
N PRO A 14 -23.37 -6.42 2.11
CA PRO A 14 -24.07 -6.71 0.86
C PRO A 14 -23.95 -5.54 -0.13
N HIS A 15 -23.66 -5.86 -1.41
CA HIS A 15 -23.52 -4.88 -2.49
C HIS A 15 -22.41 -3.83 -2.29
N ALA A 16 -21.42 -4.09 -1.43
CA ALA A 16 -20.32 -3.19 -1.17
C ALA A 16 -18.97 -3.76 -1.61
N PHE A 17 -18.02 -2.86 -1.86
CA PHE A 17 -16.61 -3.19 -2.04
C PHE A 17 -15.81 -2.89 -0.78
N VAL A 18 -14.80 -3.70 -0.52
CA VAL A 18 -13.75 -3.36 0.44
C VAL A 18 -12.62 -2.69 -0.34
N ILE A 19 -12.29 -1.46 0.04
CA ILE A 19 -11.19 -0.68 -0.56
C ILE A 19 -10.07 -0.58 0.47
N ASN A 20 -8.84 -0.90 0.06
CA ASN A 20 -7.65 -0.72 0.88
C ASN A 20 -6.56 0.06 0.14
N ILE A 21 -5.72 0.73 0.91
CA ILE A 21 -4.61 1.53 0.41
C ILE A 21 -3.38 0.62 0.21
N ALA A 22 -2.63 0.88 -0.85
CA ALA A 22 -1.38 0.22 -1.19
C ALA A 22 -0.19 1.20 -1.15
N ASN A 23 1.02 0.65 -1.17
CA ASN A 23 2.27 1.39 -0.91
C ASN A 23 2.44 2.64 -1.81
N GLN A 24 2.07 2.57 -3.09
CA GLN A 24 2.21 3.71 -3.99
C GLN A 24 1.41 4.94 -3.53
N LEU A 25 0.23 4.74 -2.93
CA LEU A 25 -0.59 5.85 -2.45
C LEU A 25 -0.14 6.34 -1.06
N GLU A 26 0.47 5.48 -0.25
CA GLU A 26 1.19 5.94 0.96
C GLU A 26 2.37 6.86 0.58
N LEU A 27 3.14 6.50 -0.45
CA LEU A 27 4.22 7.33 -0.98
C LEU A 27 3.69 8.68 -1.49
N ILE A 28 2.67 8.66 -2.36
CA ILE A 28 2.08 9.88 -2.93
C ILE A 28 1.46 10.77 -1.85
N SER A 29 0.83 10.19 -0.84
CA SER A 29 0.22 10.94 0.27
C SER A 29 1.22 11.43 1.31
N ASN A 30 2.52 11.26 1.07
CA ASN A 30 3.59 11.58 2.01
C ASN A 30 3.34 10.95 3.40
N GLY A 31 2.89 9.70 3.44
CA GLY A 31 2.65 8.96 4.67
C GLY A 31 1.32 9.25 5.38
N MET A 32 0.47 10.14 4.86
CA MET A 32 -0.83 10.45 5.47
C MET A 32 -1.85 9.32 5.33
N LEU A 33 -1.83 8.61 4.20
CA LEU A 33 -2.58 7.37 4.02
C LEU A 33 -1.64 6.19 4.28
N LYS A 34 -2.10 5.21 5.05
CA LYS A 34 -1.31 4.03 5.40
C LYS A 34 -1.69 2.83 4.54
N SER A 35 -0.69 2.23 3.92
CA SER A 35 -0.82 0.96 3.22
C SER A 35 -1.24 -0.12 4.20
N ALA A 36 -2.23 -0.92 3.82
CA ALA A 36 -2.85 -1.84 4.73
C ALA A 36 -2.27 -3.26 4.58
N LYS A 37 -1.60 -3.73 5.64
CA LYS A 37 -1.23 -5.14 5.74
C LYS A 37 -2.49 -6.00 5.90
N HIS A 38 -2.65 -6.97 5.00
CA HIS A 38 -3.85 -7.80 4.94
C HIS A 38 -3.49 -9.25 4.61
N ARG A 39 -4.39 -10.16 4.99
CA ARG A 39 -4.30 -11.59 4.66
C ARG A 39 -5.71 -12.15 4.49
N ALA A 40 -5.85 -13.13 3.61
CA ALA A 40 -7.02 -14.01 3.60
C ALA A 40 -6.69 -15.24 4.44
N VAL A 41 -7.63 -15.67 5.28
CA VAL A 41 -7.53 -16.92 6.05
C VAL A 41 -8.54 -17.90 5.51
N THR A 42 -8.18 -19.19 5.50
CA THR A 42 -9.05 -20.28 5.04
C THR A 42 -9.82 -20.88 6.20
N ASN A 43 -10.85 -21.67 5.89
CA ASN A 43 -11.56 -22.51 6.84
C ASN A 43 -11.87 -23.86 6.19
N SER A 44 -12.24 -24.87 6.98
CA SER A 44 -12.50 -26.24 6.51
C SER A 44 -13.95 -26.50 6.08
N SER A 45 -14.85 -25.53 6.25
CA SER A 45 -16.30 -25.74 6.14
C SER A 45 -16.90 -25.17 4.86
N ILE A 46 -16.54 -23.94 4.49
CA ILE A 46 -17.19 -23.17 3.43
C ILE A 46 -16.13 -22.52 2.55
N ALA A 47 -16.23 -22.77 1.23
CA ALA A 47 -15.41 -22.10 0.23
C ALA A 47 -15.76 -20.61 0.12
N ARG A 48 -14.74 -19.77 -0.06
CA ARG A 48 -14.89 -18.32 -0.27
C ARG A 48 -14.27 -17.92 -1.60
N THR A 49 -15.05 -17.27 -2.44
CA THR A 49 -14.57 -16.67 -3.70
C THR A 49 -14.54 -15.15 -3.57
N SER A 50 -13.46 -14.53 -4.06
CA SER A 50 -13.35 -13.07 -4.16
C SER A 50 -12.56 -12.69 -5.41
N ILE A 51 -12.91 -11.55 -6.01
CA ILE A 51 -12.15 -10.91 -7.08
C ILE A 51 -11.50 -9.64 -6.54
N VAL A 52 -10.27 -9.35 -6.99
CA VAL A 52 -9.54 -8.14 -6.63
C VAL A 52 -9.19 -7.37 -7.90
N THR A 53 -9.38 -6.06 -7.88
CA THR A 53 -8.97 -5.15 -8.94
C THR A 53 -7.98 -4.15 -8.37
N PHE A 54 -6.85 -3.96 -9.05
CA PHE A 54 -5.82 -3.01 -8.65
C PHE A 54 -5.88 -1.76 -9.53
N ILE A 55 -5.99 -0.59 -8.89
CA ILE A 55 -5.87 0.70 -9.57
C ILE A 55 -4.44 1.18 -9.37
N SER A 56 -3.69 1.31 -10.46
CA SER A 56 -2.26 1.60 -10.45
C SER A 56 -1.91 2.73 -11.41
N PRO A 57 -0.86 3.52 -11.12
CA PRO A 57 -0.25 4.42 -12.09
C PRO A 57 0.22 3.67 -13.36
N SER A 58 0.40 4.41 -14.46
CA SER A 58 1.15 3.88 -15.61
C SER A 58 2.61 3.62 -15.20
N ARG A 59 3.26 2.67 -15.87
CA ARG A 59 4.65 2.27 -15.57
C ARG A 59 5.64 3.42 -15.76
N GLU A 60 5.36 4.31 -16.71
CA GLU A 60 6.17 5.46 -17.11
C GLU A 60 5.96 6.66 -16.19
N CYS A 61 4.92 6.64 -15.36
CA CYS A 61 4.62 7.71 -14.41
C CYS A 61 5.66 7.76 -13.30
N VAL A 62 6.10 8.97 -12.93
CA VAL A 62 6.86 9.20 -11.69
C VAL A 62 5.86 9.38 -10.55
N ILE A 63 5.97 8.54 -9.52
CA ILE A 63 5.26 8.72 -8.26
C ILE A 63 6.17 9.44 -7.28
N GLU A 64 5.64 10.45 -6.61
CA GLU A 64 6.34 11.25 -5.60
C GLU A 64 5.34 11.81 -4.59
N PRO A 65 5.78 12.22 -3.39
CA PRO A 65 4.93 12.96 -2.47
C PRO A 65 4.26 14.14 -3.16
N ALA A 66 2.93 14.19 -3.11
CA ALA A 66 2.17 15.29 -3.68
C ALA A 66 2.58 16.60 -3.00
N LYS A 67 2.98 17.60 -3.79
CA LYS A 67 3.52 18.88 -3.29
C LYS A 67 2.61 19.56 -2.27
N ALA A 68 1.29 19.47 -2.46
CA ALA A 68 0.29 20.03 -1.55
C ALA A 68 0.28 19.37 -0.15
N LEU A 69 0.86 18.18 0.00
CA LEU A 69 0.91 17.40 1.24
C LEU A 69 2.28 17.49 1.95
N VAL A 70 3.28 18.10 1.29
CA VAL A 70 4.59 18.41 1.86
C VAL A 70 4.55 19.82 2.44
N LYS A 71 4.75 19.95 3.75
CA LYS A 71 4.67 21.22 4.50
C LYS A 71 5.63 21.22 5.67
N SER A 72 5.82 22.38 6.33
CA SER A 72 6.72 22.50 7.49
C SER A 72 6.46 21.45 8.60
N GLY A 73 5.18 21.13 8.86
CA GLY A 73 4.79 20.09 9.81
C GLY A 73 4.67 18.66 9.24
N ASN A 74 4.90 18.47 7.95
CA ASN A 74 4.96 17.16 7.29
C ASN A 74 6.03 17.22 6.19
N PRO A 75 7.32 17.20 6.56
CA PRO A 75 8.40 17.28 5.59
C PRO A 75 8.35 16.09 4.64
N GLN A 76 9.06 16.20 3.52
CA GLN A 76 9.08 15.15 2.51
C GLN A 76 9.67 13.86 3.10
N LEU A 77 8.88 12.80 3.17
CA LEU A 77 9.28 11.51 3.76
C LEU A 77 9.83 10.54 2.72
N PHE A 78 9.49 10.73 1.45
CA PHE A 78 9.85 9.83 0.36
C PHE A 78 10.44 10.59 -0.84
N LYS A 79 11.31 9.93 -1.60
CA LYS A 79 11.81 10.44 -2.88
C LYS A 79 10.89 10.02 -4.03
N GLY A 80 10.92 10.79 -5.12
CA GLY A 80 10.23 10.42 -6.36
C GLY A 80 10.89 9.23 -7.05
N VAL A 81 10.09 8.40 -7.71
CA VAL A 81 10.55 7.20 -8.43
C VAL A 81 9.61 6.87 -9.60
N GLN A 82 10.13 6.33 -10.70
CA GLN A 82 9.27 5.79 -11.76
C GLN A 82 8.50 4.57 -11.25
N TYR A 83 7.21 4.49 -11.55
CA TYR A 83 6.35 3.42 -11.05
C TYR A 83 6.81 2.03 -11.51
N LYS A 84 7.39 1.92 -12.71
CA LYS A 84 8.05 0.69 -13.18
C LYS A 84 9.16 0.21 -12.25
N GLU A 85 10.00 1.11 -11.75
CA GLU A 85 11.06 0.76 -10.81
C GLU A 85 10.46 0.36 -9.46
N PHE A 86 9.50 1.14 -8.97
CA PHE A 86 8.77 0.86 -7.74
C PHE A 86 8.17 -0.54 -7.72
N ILE A 87 7.45 -0.93 -8.77
CA ILE A 87 6.79 -2.24 -8.83
C ILE A 87 7.80 -3.39 -8.97
N ASN A 88 8.95 -3.15 -9.62
CA ASN A 88 10.03 -4.14 -9.70
C ASN A 88 10.66 -4.37 -8.32
N THR A 89 10.92 -3.30 -7.56
CA THR A 89 11.40 -3.41 -6.17
C THR A 89 10.38 -4.11 -5.28
N TYR A 90 9.09 -3.76 -5.40
CA TYR A 90 8.02 -4.46 -4.69
C TYR A 90 8.00 -5.96 -5.01
N ALA A 91 8.05 -6.33 -6.29
CA ALA A 91 8.05 -7.73 -6.71
C ALA A 91 9.27 -8.50 -6.16
N GLY A 92 10.45 -7.87 -6.12
CA GLY A 92 11.64 -8.44 -5.50
C GLY A 92 11.53 -8.63 -3.98
N LYS A 93 10.67 -7.84 -3.33
CA LYS A 93 10.48 -7.84 -1.87
C LYS A 93 9.17 -8.48 -1.40
N ILE A 94 8.30 -8.96 -2.29
CA ILE A 94 6.95 -9.43 -1.92
C ILE A 94 6.93 -10.59 -0.90
N LYS A 95 8.04 -11.34 -0.79
CA LYS A 95 8.22 -12.41 0.20
C LYS A 95 8.65 -11.91 1.58
N ASP A 96 9.03 -10.64 1.70
CA ASP A 96 9.40 -10.01 2.97
C ASP A 96 8.16 -9.82 3.84
N PRO A 97 8.04 -10.50 4.99
CA PRO A 97 6.88 -10.38 5.88
C PRO A 97 6.73 -8.98 6.50
N LYS A 98 7.78 -8.15 6.42
CA LYS A 98 7.78 -6.76 6.89
C LYS A 98 7.45 -5.74 5.79
N ASP A 99 7.36 -6.17 4.52
CA ASP A 99 7.20 -5.31 3.34
C ASP A 99 8.05 -4.03 3.42
N THR A 100 9.36 -4.18 3.27
CA THR A 100 10.31 -3.06 3.31
C THR A 100 10.38 -2.27 2.00
N THR A 101 9.36 -2.35 1.13
CA THR A 101 9.37 -1.68 -0.18
C THR A 101 9.48 -0.16 -0.03
N LEU A 102 8.67 0.44 0.84
CA LEU A 102 8.66 1.89 1.07
C LEU A 102 9.96 2.40 1.66
N GLU A 103 10.66 1.59 2.44
CA GLU A 103 11.93 1.98 3.06
C GLU A 103 13.04 2.21 2.03
N SER A 104 12.99 1.55 0.87
CA SER A 104 13.90 1.83 -0.27
C SER A 104 13.77 3.26 -0.81
N TYR A 105 12.64 3.91 -0.53
CA TYR A 105 12.26 5.20 -1.09
C TYR A 105 12.15 6.30 -0.04
N ARG A 106 12.60 6.05 1.21
CA ARG A 106 12.72 7.12 2.20
C ARG A 106 13.63 8.23 1.70
N HIS A 107 13.22 9.46 1.93
CA HIS A 107 14.08 10.60 1.75
C HIS A 107 15.16 10.55 2.84
N GLN A 108 16.43 10.48 2.45
CA GLN A 108 17.54 10.66 3.39
C GLN A 108 17.67 12.16 3.66
N ALA A 109 17.77 12.55 4.93
CA ALA A 109 18.01 13.94 5.32
C ALA A 109 19.42 14.38 4.89
#